data_AF-A0A0F9DHQ7-F1
#
_entry.id   AF-A0A0F9DHQ7-F1
#
_cell.length_a   1.000
_cell.length_b   1.000
_cell.length_c   1.000
_cell.angle_alpha   90.00
_cell.angle_beta   90.00
_cell.angle_gamma   90.00
#
_symmetry.space_group_name_H-M   'P 1'
#
loop_
_entity.id
_entity.type
_entity.pdbx_description
1 polymer ?
#
loop_
_entity_poly.entity_id
_entity_poly.type
_entity_poly.pdbx_seq_one_letter_code
_entity_poly.pdbx_strand_id
1 'polypeptide(L)' 'IELADVLLVNFTEKSIGTSMEILYGWEHGKRVIIVSEEFTEDPWIVYHSHNIYRTMQEAYDKIFRLFKDKDRT' A
#
# COMPACT_ATOMS: atom_id res chain seq x y z
N ILE A 1 -8.94 -8.91 2.04
CA ILE A 1 -7.94 -8.18 2.87
C ILE A 1 -7.49 -9.04 4.05
N GLU A 2 -8.39 -9.66 4.80
CA GLU A 2 -8.08 -10.51 5.97
C GLU A 2 -6.91 -11.48 5.83
N LEU A 3 -6.89 -12.26 4.74
CA LEU A 3 -5.87 -13.29 4.51
C LEU A 3 -4.57 -12.75 3.87
N ALA A 4 -4.51 -11.46 3.56
CA ALA A 4 -3.33 -10.85 2.96
C ALA A 4 -2.38 -10.30 4.03
N ASP A 5 -1.09 -10.33 3.74
CA ASP A 5 -0.05 -9.63 4.52
C ASP A 5 0.11 -8.16 4.09
N VAL A 6 -0.08 -7.91 2.79
CA VAL A 6 0.12 -6.61 2.14
C VAL A 6 -1.13 -6.21 1.39
N LEU A 7 -1.53 -4.94 1.54
CA LEU A 7 -2.54 -4.29 0.72
C LEU A 7 -1.84 -3.36 -0.26
N LEU A 8 -1.80 -3.76 -1.53
CA LEU A 8 -1.28 -2.94 -2.63
C LEU A 8 -2.44 -2.19 -3.29
N VAL A 9 -2.39 -0.87 -3.28
CA VAL A 9 -3.46 -0.01 -3.78
C VAL A 9 -2.97 0.80 -4.97
N ASN A 10 -3.63 0.64 -6.11
CA ASN A 10 -3.43 1.52 -7.25
C ASN A 10 -4.32 2.77 -7.09
N PHE A 11 -3.71 3.89 -6.71
CA PHE A 11 -4.40 5.14 -6.37
C PHE A 11 -4.28 6.15 -7.51
N THR A 12 -4.95 5.83 -8.62
CA THR A 12 -5.05 6.69 -9.81
C THR A 12 -6.25 7.64 -9.73
N GLU A 13 -7.31 7.25 -9.04
CA GLU A 13 -8.52 8.04 -8.86
C GLU A 13 -8.99 7.96 -7.41
N LYS A 14 -9.45 9.08 -6.86
CA LYS A 14 -10.00 9.13 -5.50
C LYS A 14 -11.37 8.45 -5.48
N SER A 15 -11.47 7.34 -4.74
CA SER A 15 -12.71 6.62 -4.51
C SER A 15 -12.93 6.39 -3.03
N ILE A 16 -14.17 6.61 -2.57
CA ILE A 16 -14.58 6.33 -1.19
C ILE A 16 -14.34 4.85 -0.86
N GLY A 17 -14.65 3.94 -1.80
CA GLY A 17 -14.46 2.50 -1.60
C GLY A 17 -13.00 2.16 -1.32
N THR A 18 -12.09 2.68 -2.15
CA THR A 18 -10.65 2.48 -1.99
C THR A 18 -10.13 3.09 -0.69
N SER A 19 -10.62 4.27 -0.29
CA SER A 19 -10.30 4.84 1.02
C SER A 19 -10.78 3.94 2.17
N MET A 20 -11.98 3.34 2.07
CA MET A 20 -12.43 2.40 3.09
C MET A 20 -11.56 1.14 3.14
N GLU A 21 -11.11 0.63 2.00
CA GLU A 21 -10.20 -0.51 1.95
C GLU A 21 -8.82 -0.20 2.55
N ILE A 22 -8.29 1.01 2.30
CA ILE A 22 -7.06 1.51 2.91
C ILE A 22 -7.21 1.56 4.43
N LEU A 23 -8.28 2.20 4.93
CA LEU A 23 -8.54 2.31 6.37
C LEU A 23 -8.68 0.93 7.00
N TYR A 24 -9.47 0.05 6.39
CA TYR A 24 -9.69 -1.30 6.88
C TYR A 24 -8.37 -2.08 6.97
N GLY A 25 -7.53 -2.03 5.92
CA GLY A 25 -6.21 -2.65 5.93
C GLY A 25 -5.31 -2.08 7.02
N TRP A 26 -5.30 -0.76 7.20
CA TRP A 26 -4.53 -0.07 8.23
C TRP A 26 -4.93 -0.50 9.65
N GLU A 27 -6.23 -0.49 9.95
CA GLU A 27 -6.76 -0.88 11.26
C GLU A 27 -6.48 -2.36 11.60
N HIS A 28 -6.42 -3.23 10.59
CA HIS A 28 -6.09 -4.66 10.76
C HIS A 28 -4.58 -4.93 10.69
N GLY A 29 -3.74 -3.91 10.80
CA GLY A 29 -2.29 -4.03 10.83
C GLY A 29 -1.68 -4.57 9.54
N LYS A 30 -2.38 -4.45 8.41
CA LYS A 30 -1.87 -4.84 7.10
C LYS A 30 -0.85 -3.82 6.63
N ARG A 31 0.17 -4.28 5.89
CA ARG A 31 1.11 -3.35 5.27
C ARG A 31 0.47 -2.71 4.05
N VAL A 32 0.02 -1.47 4.20
CA VAL A 32 -0.60 -0.67 3.13
C VAL A 32 0.48 -0.01 2.27
N ILE A 33 0.50 -0.34 0.98
CA ILE A 33 1.39 0.24 -0.03
C ILE A 33 0.54 0.90 -1.10
N ILE A 34 0.81 2.18 -1.36
CA ILE A 34 0.10 2.97 -2.36
C ILE A 34 0.99 3.13 -3.59
N VAL A 35 0.37 3.03 -4.77
CA VAL A 35 0.98 3.43 -6.04
C VAL A 35 0.18 4.62 -6.58
N SER A 36 0.84 5.75 -6.78
CA SER A 36 0.21 6.94 -7.35
C SER A 36 1.22 7.67 -8.22
N GLU A 37 0.85 7.93 -9.47
CA GLU A 37 1.73 8.60 -10.43
C GLU A 37 2.04 10.04 -10.00
N GLU A 38 1.05 10.69 -9.39
CA GLU A 38 1.18 12.01 -8.82
C GLU A 38 1.59 11.93 -7.35
N PHE A 39 2.41 12.88 -6.91
CA PHE A 39 2.72 13.00 -5.49
C PHE A 39 1.46 13.42 -4.75
N THR A 40 0.98 12.57 -3.84
CA THR A 40 -0.17 12.88 -2.98
C THR A 40 0.31 13.49 -1.67
N GLU A 41 0.03 14.78 -1.48
CA GLU A 41 0.20 15.48 -0.18
C GLU A 41 -1.01 15.28 0.74
N ASP A 42 -1.97 14.43 0.34
CA ASP A 42 -3.16 14.15 1.12
C ASP A 42 -2.75 13.58 2.50
N PRO A 43 -2.92 14.33 3.60
CA PRO A 43 -2.41 13.91 4.91
C PRO A 43 -3.04 12.61 5.37
N TRP A 44 -4.28 12.34 4.93
CA TRP A 44 -4.97 11.11 5.27
C TRP A 44 -4.32 9.91 4.60
N ILE A 45 -3.95 10.01 3.32
CA ILE A 45 -3.25 8.93 2.60
C ILE A 45 -1.84 8.74 3.17
N VAL A 46 -1.12 9.82 3.43
CA VAL A 46 0.22 9.77 4.02
C VAL A 46 0.19 9.09 5.38
N TYR A 47 -0.81 9.38 6.20
CA TYR A 47 -0.94 8.77 7.53
C TYR A 47 -1.34 7.29 7.47
N HIS A 48 -2.28 6.91 6.60
CA HIS A 48 -2.81 5.54 6.51
C HIS A 48 -2.06 4.67 5.49
N SER A 49 -0.83 5.04 5.12
CA SER A 49 0.03 4.24 4.25
C SER A 49 1.41 4.05 4.86
N HIS A 50 2.04 2.92 4.55
CA HIS A 50 3.41 2.65 5.01
C HIS A 50 4.44 3.11 3.98
N ASN A 51 4.09 3.00 2.70
CA ASN A 51 4.95 3.38 1.59
C ASN A 51 4.08 3.86 0.41
N ILE A 52 4.56 4.87 -0.30
CA ILE A 52 3.94 5.41 -1.51
C ILE A 52 4.99 5.35 -2.63
N TYR A 53 4.64 4.76 -3.76
CA TYR A 53 5.49 4.61 -4.94
C TYR A 53 4.86 5.28 -6.16
N ARG A 54 5.69 5.66 -7.14
CA ARG A 54 5.19 6.29 -8.36
C ARG A 54 4.76 5.28 -9.40
N THR A 55 5.33 4.08 -9.36
CA THR A 55 5.04 3.03 -10.33
C THR A 55 4.73 1.70 -9.66
N MET A 56 3.93 0.89 -10.36
CA MET A 56 3.64 -0.48 -9.93
C MET A 56 4.91 -1.33 -9.82
N GLN A 57 5.89 -1.09 -10.68
CA GLN A 57 7.17 -1.81 -10.68
C GLN A 57 7.97 -1.55 -9.40
N GLU A 58 8.08 -0.29 -8.97
CA GLU A 58 8.77 0.07 -7.72
C GLU A 58 8.13 -0.61 -6.50
N ALA A 59 6.80 -0.61 -6.44
CA ALA A 59 6.07 -1.27 -5.38
C ALA A 59 6.29 -2.79 -5.38
N TYR A 60 6.22 -3.42 -6.56
CA TYR A 60 6.46 -4.84 -6.74
C TYR A 60 7.88 -5.23 -6.28
N ASP A 61 8.91 -4.51 -6.73
CA ASP A 61 10.29 -4.78 -6.37
C ASP A 61 10.51 -4.68 -4.86
N LYS A 62 9.84 -3.74 -4.18
CA LYS A 62 9.89 -3.63 -2.72
C LYS A 62 9.23 -4.81 -2.04
N ILE A 63 8.00 -5.16 -2.46
CA ILE A 63 7.25 -6.29 -1.89
C ILE A 63 8.06 -7.56 -2.05
N PHE A 64 8.56 -7.84 -3.25
CA PHE A 64 9.34 -9.04 -3.53
C PHE A 64 10.58 -9.15 -2.64
N ARG A 65 11.31 -8.05 -2.41
CA ARG A 65 12.45 -8.03 -1.48
C ARG A 65 12.03 -8.33 -0.03
N LEU A 66 10.93 -7.73 0.43
CA LEU A 66 10.41 -7.95 1.80
C LEU A 66 10.12 -9.44 2.08
N PHE A 67 9.54 -10.15 1.10
CA PHE A 67 9.22 -11.57 1.27
C PHE A 67 10.43 -12.48 1.03
N LYS A 68 11.30 -12.16 0.06
CA LYS A 68 12.54 -12.91 -0.18
C LYS A 68 13.46 -12.92 1.05
N ASP A 69 13.51 -11.82 1.80
CA ASP A 69 14.31 -11.75 3.03
C ASP A 69 13.64 -12.50 4.19
N LYS A 70 12.30 -12.58 4.21
CA LYS A 70 11.54 -13.34 5.21
C LYS A 70 11.75 -14.85 5.07
N ASP A 71 11.87 -15.36 3.84
CA ASP A 71 12.11 -16.79 3.55
C ASP A 71 13.55 -17.27 3.85
N ARG A 72 14.45 -16.34 4.19
CA ARG A 72 15.86 -16.62 4.51
C ARG A 72 16.16 -16.70 6.00
N THR A 73 15.16 -16.52 6.86
CA THR A 73 15.30 -16.51 8.33
C THR A 73 14.51 -17.65 8.95
#